data_AF-A0A2S1TZF2-F1
#
_entry.id   AF-A0A2S1TZF2-F1
#
_cell.length_a   1.000
_cell.length_b   1.000
_cell.length_c   1.000
_cell.angle_alpha   90.00
_cell.angle_beta   90.00
_cell.angle_gamma   90.00
#
_symmetry.space_group_name_H-M   'P 1'
#
loop_
_entity.id
_entity.type
_entity.pdbx_description
1 polymer ?
#
loop_
_entity_poly.entity_id
_entity_poly.type
_entity_poly.pdbx_seq_one_letter_code
_entity_poly.pdbx_strand_id
1 'polypeptide(L)'
;MASKIKNDKPTNELIMKLYFGNQKSFDKAINLPSSMNIQPTLIDFYGNMHPNLLGYPYDPNAAFNLHIWKFNDTSVVLEPVTIKDEKSGKQLCKISHPHSNAFIDLDGDCLSDLFITCEDGSFEIWKNTVDKGFIFSKSGKLPSNTGPISFADMDGDGTIDMVFYEWITTGSAWSKKKVYNLHIVYNKQIPLCSKTITSNCRSVHDLCSADNNYNFEFELNGDGHIKIPIKQPIEFDSLYDKANIPIPIRIGDINMDGYPDIVLSVSENSKPIEIYESVPCTEKLGCSEKAVKANRRTLVYSEHSKVLNRRQNIRSAAFMDIEENGTVDILLFGEQDTYKRIYTVLNNLHNDAFFMKTITLNGACSSVCSSKEEKYSPFGVNYIGSTFKFTVIDLVGQKRANQGSYLYIFIIKKIFFLFFHNNN
;
A
#
# COMPACT_ATOMS: atom_id res chain seq x y z
N MET A 1 -29.09 -29.67 11.37
CA MET A 1 -29.10 -30.23 10.00
C MET A 1 -27.91 -29.66 9.25
N ALA A 2 -27.00 -30.53 8.81
CA ALA A 2 -25.77 -30.17 8.13
C ALA A 2 -26.07 -29.55 6.76
N SER A 3 -25.78 -28.26 6.59
CA SER A 3 -25.77 -27.64 5.27
C SER A 3 -24.42 -27.92 4.62
N LYS A 4 -24.46 -28.79 3.61
CA LYS A 4 -23.38 -29.14 2.69
C LYS A 4 -22.43 -27.96 2.44
N ILE A 5 -21.18 -28.13 2.86
CA ILE A 5 -20.04 -27.40 2.29
C ILE A 5 -20.03 -27.80 0.81
N LYS A 6 -20.45 -26.90 -0.06
CA LYS A 6 -20.18 -27.03 -1.49
C LYS A 6 -18.66 -26.93 -1.62
N ASN A 7 -18.02 -28.05 -1.92
CA ASN A 7 -16.72 -28.09 -2.55
C ASN A 7 -16.86 -27.48 -3.95
N ASP A 8 -17.00 -26.16 -4.03
CA ASP A 8 -16.54 -25.44 -5.20
C ASP A 8 -15.03 -25.44 -5.10
N LYS A 9 -14.35 -26.43 -5.71
CA LYS A 9 -12.93 -26.26 -6.06
C LYS A 9 -12.89 -25.04 -6.99
N PRO A 10 -12.32 -23.89 -6.61
CA PRO A 10 -11.81 -23.01 -7.64
C PRO A 10 -10.70 -23.83 -8.31
N THR A 11 -10.60 -23.79 -9.63
CA THR A 11 -9.32 -24.07 -10.27
C THR A 11 -8.30 -23.10 -9.63
N ASN A 12 -7.48 -23.59 -8.68
CA ASN A 12 -6.57 -22.88 -7.77
C ASN A 12 -5.41 -22.15 -8.48
N GLU A 13 -5.57 -21.85 -9.76
CA GLU A 13 -4.56 -21.28 -10.62
C GLU A 13 -4.88 -19.82 -10.93
N LEU A 14 -3.96 -18.94 -10.61
CA LEU A 14 -3.96 -17.56 -11.06
C LEU A 14 -3.08 -17.46 -12.30
N ILE A 15 -3.72 -17.38 -13.47
CA ILE A 15 -3.02 -17.18 -14.76
C ILE A 15 -2.46 -15.77 -14.80
N MET A 16 -1.19 -15.65 -15.16
CA MET A 16 -0.48 -14.37 -15.20
C MET A 16 0.04 -14.05 -16.59
N LYS A 17 -0.02 -12.76 -16.98
CA LYS A 17 0.46 -12.27 -18.26
C LYS A 17 1.22 -10.97 -18.07
N LEU A 18 2.36 -10.86 -18.72
CA LEU A 18 3.22 -9.69 -18.72
C LEU A 18 3.00 -8.88 -19.99
N TYR A 19 2.82 -7.57 -19.85
CA TYR A 19 2.75 -6.65 -20.98
C TYR A 19 3.90 -5.67 -20.86
N PHE A 20 4.86 -5.78 -21.78
CA PHE A 20 5.87 -4.75 -21.91
C PHE A 20 5.24 -3.51 -22.55
N GLY A 21 5.65 -2.34 -22.10
CA GLY A 21 5.15 -1.06 -22.60
C GLY A 21 6.29 -0.15 -23.02
N ASN A 22 6.09 0.55 -24.13
CA ASN A 22 6.76 1.81 -24.37
C ASN A 22 5.80 2.96 -23.97
N GLN A 23 6.27 4.20 -23.96
CA GLN A 23 5.44 5.35 -23.55
C GLN A 23 4.17 5.57 -24.43
N LYS A 24 4.01 4.83 -25.53
CA LYS A 24 2.92 4.98 -26.50
C LYS A 24 2.00 3.76 -26.61
N SER A 25 2.52 2.55 -26.37
CA SER A 25 1.81 1.30 -26.62
C SER A 25 2.33 0.14 -25.78
N PHE A 26 1.52 -0.90 -25.66
CA PHE A 26 1.92 -2.18 -25.09
C PHE A 26 2.26 -3.19 -26.18
N ASP A 27 3.34 -3.93 -25.95
CA ASP A 27 3.73 -5.10 -26.73
C ASP A 27 2.74 -6.26 -26.48
N LYS A 28 2.93 -7.32 -27.28
CA LYS A 28 2.17 -8.56 -27.11
C LYS A 28 2.46 -9.18 -25.74
N ALA A 29 1.39 -9.64 -25.09
CA ALA A 29 1.48 -10.30 -23.80
C ALA A 29 2.38 -11.55 -23.82
N ILE A 30 3.24 -11.68 -22.81
CA ILE A 30 3.99 -12.90 -22.51
C ILE A 30 3.24 -13.65 -21.40
N ASN A 31 3.02 -14.95 -21.60
CA ASN A 31 2.45 -15.78 -20.53
C ASN A 31 3.52 -16.04 -19.47
N LEU A 32 3.17 -15.78 -18.21
CA LEU A 32 4.01 -16.10 -17.08
C LEU A 32 3.61 -17.46 -16.50
N PRO A 33 4.53 -18.20 -15.85
CA PRO A 33 4.15 -19.31 -15.01
C PRO A 33 3.08 -18.87 -14.01
N SER A 34 1.96 -19.58 -13.95
CA SER A 34 0.84 -19.23 -13.09
C SER A 34 1.24 -19.25 -11.61
N SER A 35 0.56 -18.43 -10.81
CA SER A 35 0.62 -18.52 -9.35
C SER A 35 -0.47 -19.47 -8.86
N MET A 36 -0.35 -19.95 -7.62
CA MET A 36 -1.52 -20.40 -6.86
C MET A 36 -2.57 -19.27 -6.84
N ASN A 37 -3.77 -19.51 -6.30
CA ASN A 37 -4.80 -18.46 -6.16
C ASN A 37 -4.40 -17.30 -5.21
N ILE A 38 -3.12 -17.15 -4.86
CA ILE A 38 -2.53 -16.06 -4.10
C ILE A 38 -1.79 -15.16 -5.10
N GLN A 39 -2.07 -13.86 -5.06
CA GLN A 39 -1.32 -12.91 -5.89
C GLN A 39 0.13 -12.89 -5.43
N PRO A 40 1.12 -12.81 -6.32
CA PRO A 40 2.48 -12.65 -5.89
C PRO A 40 2.77 -11.18 -5.51
N THR A 41 3.66 -10.98 -4.54
CA THR A 41 4.14 -9.67 -4.09
C THR A 41 5.18 -9.13 -5.07
N LEU A 42 5.07 -7.87 -5.48
CA LEU A 42 6.10 -7.18 -6.25
C LEU A 42 7.25 -6.75 -5.34
N ILE A 43 8.50 -7.02 -5.73
CA ILE A 43 9.70 -6.78 -4.91
C ILE A 43 10.93 -6.57 -5.81
N ASP A 44 11.92 -5.79 -5.39
CA ASP A 44 13.29 -5.91 -5.94
C ASP A 44 14.08 -6.85 -5.02
N PHE A 45 14.10 -8.14 -5.35
CA PHE A 45 14.69 -9.15 -4.47
C PHE A 45 16.21 -9.14 -4.50
N TYR A 46 16.83 -8.70 -5.60
CA TYR A 46 18.28 -8.75 -5.80
C TYR A 46 18.97 -7.38 -5.63
N GLY A 47 18.22 -6.31 -5.36
CA GLY A 47 18.76 -4.96 -5.20
C GLY A 47 19.35 -4.39 -6.48
N ASN A 48 18.85 -4.84 -7.63
CA ASN A 48 19.40 -4.49 -8.95
C ASN A 48 18.47 -3.57 -9.74
N MET A 49 17.46 -3.00 -9.09
CA MET A 49 16.43 -2.19 -9.67
C MET A 49 15.52 -2.87 -10.71
N HIS A 50 15.51 -4.20 -10.76
CA HIS A 50 14.60 -4.95 -11.62
C HIS A 50 13.48 -5.56 -10.78
N PRO A 51 12.21 -5.25 -11.06
CA PRO A 51 11.11 -5.83 -10.33
C PRO A 51 11.09 -7.36 -10.48
N ASN A 52 10.69 -8.04 -9.42
CA ASN A 52 10.47 -9.47 -9.35
C ASN A 52 9.12 -9.74 -8.68
N LEU A 53 8.62 -10.96 -8.83
CA LEU A 53 7.45 -11.41 -8.08
C LEU A 53 7.86 -12.45 -7.04
N LEU A 54 7.35 -12.32 -5.82
CA LEU A 54 7.53 -13.28 -4.73
C LEU A 54 6.18 -13.96 -4.44
N GLY A 55 6.14 -15.30 -4.42
CA GLY A 55 4.89 -16.02 -4.16
C GLY A 55 5.00 -17.52 -4.35
N TYR A 56 3.86 -18.17 -4.57
CA TYR A 56 3.76 -19.62 -4.72
C TYR A 56 3.35 -19.97 -6.15
N PRO A 57 4.25 -20.54 -6.98
CA PRO A 57 3.88 -20.99 -8.32
C PRO A 57 2.76 -22.02 -8.25
N TYR A 58 1.94 -22.07 -9.29
CA TYR A 58 0.89 -23.08 -9.39
C TYR A 58 1.49 -24.48 -9.43
N ASP A 59 1.11 -25.31 -8.46
CA ASP A 59 1.44 -26.73 -8.40
C ASP A 59 0.13 -27.51 -8.22
N PRO A 60 -0.23 -28.42 -9.14
CA PRO A 60 -1.40 -29.29 -8.99
C PRO A 60 -1.40 -30.12 -7.69
N ASN A 61 -0.23 -30.38 -7.10
CA ASN A 61 -0.07 -31.09 -5.83
C ASN A 61 -0.19 -30.18 -4.59
N ALA A 62 -0.43 -28.88 -4.79
CA ALA A 62 -0.60 -27.88 -3.75
C ALA A 62 0.61 -27.71 -2.80
N ALA A 63 1.84 -27.90 -3.29
CA ALA A 63 3.03 -27.58 -2.49
C ALA A 63 3.23 -26.06 -2.42
N PHE A 64 3.20 -25.49 -1.20
CA PHE A 64 3.43 -24.06 -0.97
C PHE A 64 4.94 -23.76 -0.85
N ASN A 65 5.66 -23.89 -1.97
CA ASN A 65 7.08 -23.57 -2.04
C ASN A 65 7.26 -22.16 -2.57
N LEU A 66 7.94 -21.32 -1.79
CA LEU A 66 8.18 -19.93 -2.14
C LEU A 66 9.15 -19.83 -3.31
N HIS A 67 8.81 -19.03 -4.32
CA HIS A 67 9.66 -18.77 -5.48
C HIS A 67 9.69 -17.28 -5.81
N ILE A 68 10.72 -16.92 -6.56
CA ILE A 68 10.83 -15.67 -7.27
C ILE A 68 10.55 -15.91 -8.76
N TRP A 69 9.65 -15.12 -9.35
CA TRP A 69 9.62 -14.93 -10.80
C TRP A 69 10.63 -13.85 -11.12
N LYS A 70 11.76 -14.27 -11.66
CA LYS A 70 12.81 -13.38 -12.12
C LYS A 70 12.58 -13.07 -13.59
N PHE A 71 12.38 -11.79 -13.87
CA PHE A 71 12.18 -11.29 -15.23
C PHE A 71 13.55 -11.04 -15.86
N ASN A 72 13.78 -11.68 -17.00
CA ASN A 72 14.84 -11.32 -17.95
C ASN A 72 14.17 -10.61 -19.15
N ASP A 73 14.97 -9.97 -20.00
CA ASP A 73 14.50 -9.15 -21.14
C ASP A 73 13.35 -9.79 -21.95
N THR A 74 13.42 -11.10 -22.21
CA THR A 74 12.42 -11.81 -23.04
C THR A 74 11.79 -13.04 -22.38
N SER A 75 12.14 -13.34 -21.12
CA SER A 75 11.75 -14.59 -20.47
C SER A 75 11.61 -14.47 -18.97
N VAL A 76 10.85 -15.35 -18.35
CA VAL A 76 10.72 -15.41 -16.90
C VAL A 76 11.20 -16.75 -16.37
N VAL A 77 12.07 -16.71 -15.37
CA VAL A 77 12.61 -17.89 -14.69
C VAL A 77 12.02 -17.97 -13.29
N LEU A 78 11.56 -19.16 -12.90
CA LEU A 78 11.16 -19.46 -11.53
C LEU A 78 12.38 -19.93 -10.75
N GLU A 79 12.76 -19.18 -9.72
CA GLU A 79 13.85 -19.56 -8.81
C GLU A 79 13.25 -19.90 -7.43
N PRO A 80 13.44 -21.12 -6.89
CA PRO A 80 13.01 -21.44 -5.54
C PRO A 80 13.81 -20.61 -4.53
N VAL A 81 13.14 -20.04 -3.54
CA VAL A 81 13.79 -19.20 -2.52
C VAL A 81 13.40 -19.62 -1.12
N THR A 82 14.32 -19.40 -0.18
CA THR A 82 14.07 -19.50 1.25
C THR A 82 14.48 -18.19 1.89
N ILE A 83 13.52 -17.47 2.45
CA ILE A 83 13.79 -16.28 3.27
C ILE A 83 13.87 -16.75 4.72
N LYS A 84 15.08 -16.70 5.28
CA LYS A 84 15.39 -17.18 6.62
C LYS A 84 16.45 -16.29 7.25
N ASP A 85 16.22 -15.88 8.47
CA ASP A 85 17.25 -15.25 9.28
C ASP A 85 18.16 -16.32 9.87
N GLU A 86 19.41 -16.34 9.43
CA GLU A 86 20.40 -17.31 9.89
C GLU A 86 20.75 -17.18 11.37
N LYS A 87 20.56 -16.00 11.98
CA LYS A 87 20.85 -15.80 13.40
C LYS A 87 19.77 -16.37 14.30
N SER A 88 18.51 -16.03 14.05
CA SER A 88 17.38 -16.54 14.86
C SER A 88 16.90 -17.93 14.41
N GLY A 89 17.25 -18.35 13.19
CA GLY A 89 16.68 -19.54 12.56
C GLY A 89 15.24 -19.35 12.08
N LYS A 90 14.66 -18.15 12.23
CA LYS A 90 13.30 -17.84 11.79
C LYS A 90 13.23 -17.94 10.27
N GLN A 91 12.22 -18.65 9.78
CA GLN A 91 11.85 -18.66 8.37
C GLN A 91 10.59 -17.82 8.16
N LEU A 92 10.46 -17.23 6.97
CA LEU A 92 9.27 -16.51 6.53
C LEU A 92 8.02 -17.33 6.77
N CYS A 93 6.99 -16.72 7.34
CA CYS A 93 5.70 -17.36 7.49
C CYS A 93 5.06 -17.74 6.14
N LYS A 94 4.04 -18.58 6.20
CA LYS A 94 3.17 -18.83 5.04
C LYS A 94 2.29 -17.61 4.80
N ILE A 95 2.38 -17.05 3.59
CA ILE A 95 1.64 -15.84 3.19
C ILE A 95 0.14 -16.11 3.24
N SER A 96 -0.62 -15.18 3.80
CA SER A 96 -2.07 -15.25 3.89
C SER A 96 -2.75 -15.16 2.51
N HIS A 97 -3.99 -15.64 2.42
CA HIS A 97 -4.82 -15.45 1.24
C HIS A 97 -6.21 -14.93 1.64
N PRO A 98 -6.58 -13.69 1.26
CA PRO A 98 -5.73 -12.67 0.62
C PRO A 98 -4.61 -12.15 1.55
N HIS A 99 -3.64 -11.40 1.01
CA HIS A 99 -2.58 -10.75 1.77
C HIS A 99 -2.53 -9.23 1.53
N SER A 100 -1.85 -8.53 2.42
CA SER A 100 -1.52 -7.10 2.29
C SER A 100 0.01 -6.86 2.33
N ASN A 101 0.77 -7.82 1.81
CA ASN A 101 2.23 -7.71 1.70
C ASN A 101 2.65 -6.41 1.01
N ALA A 102 3.74 -5.81 1.49
CA ALA A 102 4.29 -4.57 0.96
C ALA A 102 5.83 -4.61 0.94
N PHE A 103 6.41 -3.81 0.05
CA PHE A 103 7.86 -3.62 -0.05
C PHE A 103 8.17 -2.12 0.11
N ILE A 104 8.46 -1.69 1.35
CA ILE A 104 8.49 -0.30 1.80
C ILE A 104 9.49 -0.12 2.95
N ASP A 105 10.11 1.06 3.08
CA ASP A 105 11.05 1.37 4.18
C ASP A 105 10.31 1.50 5.52
N LEU A 106 10.58 0.59 6.46
CA LEU A 106 9.90 0.51 7.75
C LEU A 106 10.83 0.80 8.95
N ASP A 107 12.14 0.65 8.82
CA ASP A 107 13.09 0.94 9.90
C ASP A 107 13.76 2.32 9.77
N GLY A 108 13.62 2.93 8.60
CA GLY A 108 13.97 4.29 8.33
C GLY A 108 15.31 4.51 7.62
N ASP A 109 15.95 3.45 7.12
CA ASP A 109 17.23 3.51 6.40
C ASP A 109 17.11 3.87 4.90
N CYS A 110 15.89 4.17 4.43
CA CYS A 110 15.56 4.45 3.02
C CYS A 110 15.68 3.25 2.07
N LEU A 111 15.95 2.04 2.58
CA LEU A 111 15.82 0.79 1.83
C LEU A 111 14.45 0.18 2.10
N SER A 112 13.83 -0.37 1.07
CA SER A 112 12.54 -1.02 1.26
C SER A 112 12.69 -2.38 1.92
N ASP A 113 11.92 -2.57 3.00
CA ASP A 113 11.77 -3.80 3.76
C ASP A 113 10.57 -4.59 3.27
N LEU A 114 10.52 -5.87 3.62
CA LEU A 114 9.43 -6.77 3.27
C LEU A 114 8.46 -6.92 4.45
N PHE A 115 7.23 -6.42 4.26
CA PHE A 115 6.10 -6.66 5.15
C PHE A 115 5.27 -7.83 4.62
N ILE A 116 5.01 -8.84 5.44
CA ILE A 116 4.20 -10.01 5.08
C ILE A 116 3.04 -10.19 6.05
N THR A 117 1.83 -10.43 5.54
CA THR A 117 0.71 -10.93 6.33
C THR A 117 0.67 -12.46 6.27
N CYS A 118 0.55 -13.09 7.44
CA CYS A 118 0.68 -14.53 7.62
C CYS A 118 -0.69 -15.23 7.76
N GLU A 119 -0.77 -16.50 7.36
CA GLU A 119 -2.01 -17.30 7.40
C GLU A 119 -2.63 -17.41 8.82
N ASP A 120 -1.82 -17.28 9.87
CA ASP A 120 -2.26 -17.32 11.27
C ASP A 120 -2.83 -15.99 11.79
N GLY A 121 -2.93 -14.97 10.93
CA GLY A 121 -3.41 -13.63 11.28
C GLY A 121 -2.34 -12.72 11.91
N SER A 122 -1.08 -13.13 11.91
CA SER A 122 0.05 -12.26 12.27
C SER A 122 0.61 -11.50 11.06
N PHE A 123 1.52 -10.59 11.32
CA PHE A 123 2.40 -10.00 10.31
C PHE A 123 3.87 -10.19 10.70
N GLU A 124 4.74 -10.20 9.70
CA GLU A 124 6.19 -10.21 9.87
C GLU A 124 6.82 -9.06 9.07
N ILE A 125 7.88 -8.48 9.64
CA ILE A 125 8.73 -7.48 8.98
C ILE A 125 10.13 -8.06 8.84
N TRP A 126 10.60 -8.09 7.60
CA TRP A 126 11.89 -8.60 7.19
C TRP A 126 12.70 -7.46 6.58
N LYS A 127 13.75 -7.05 7.27
CA LYS A 127 14.56 -5.91 6.86
C LYS A 127 15.47 -6.26 5.71
N ASN A 128 15.52 -5.38 4.73
CA ASN A 128 16.41 -5.55 3.60
C ASN A 128 17.82 -5.10 4.00
N THR A 129 18.76 -6.04 3.93
CA THR A 129 20.18 -5.74 4.12
C THR A 129 20.89 -5.95 2.80
N VAL A 130 21.56 -4.89 2.33
CA VAL A 130 22.24 -4.87 1.02
C VAL A 130 23.17 -6.07 0.83
N ASP A 131 23.78 -6.59 1.90
CA ASP A 131 24.77 -7.66 1.87
C ASP A 131 24.25 -9.06 2.24
N LYS A 132 23.17 -9.17 3.03
CA LYS A 132 22.66 -10.45 3.56
C LYS A 132 21.23 -10.78 3.12
N GLY A 133 20.63 -9.96 2.26
CA GLY A 133 19.23 -10.10 1.86
C GLY A 133 18.28 -9.77 3.01
N PHE A 134 17.21 -10.54 3.15
CA PHE A 134 16.15 -10.25 4.12
C PHE A 134 16.39 -10.90 5.49
N ILE A 135 16.48 -10.07 6.53
CA ILE A 135 16.66 -10.50 7.92
C ILE A 135 15.40 -10.24 8.73
N PHE A 136 14.95 -11.23 9.50
CA PHE A 136 13.81 -11.07 10.39
C PHE A 136 14.06 -9.94 11.39
N SER A 137 13.10 -9.02 11.51
CA SER A 137 13.17 -7.95 12.49
C SER A 137 12.08 -8.07 13.55
N LYS A 138 10.82 -8.08 13.13
CA LYS A 138 9.68 -8.03 14.06
C LYS A 138 8.49 -8.81 13.53
N SER A 139 7.61 -9.17 14.45
CA SER A 139 6.29 -9.69 14.13
C SER A 139 5.26 -9.15 15.12
N GLY A 140 3.99 -9.17 14.73
CA GLY A 140 2.89 -8.73 15.57
C GLY A 140 1.59 -9.43 15.16
N LYS A 141 0.56 -9.32 16.01
CA LYS A 141 -0.77 -9.84 15.70
C LYS A 141 -1.65 -8.73 15.17
N LEU A 142 -2.30 -8.99 14.03
CA LEU A 142 -3.36 -8.12 13.54
C LEU A 142 -4.66 -8.41 14.31
N PRO A 143 -5.55 -7.43 14.48
CA PRO A 143 -6.89 -7.69 14.96
C PRO A 143 -7.64 -8.72 14.10
N SER A 144 -8.57 -9.45 14.70
CA SER A 144 -9.39 -10.40 13.95
C SER A 144 -10.25 -9.67 12.92
N ASN A 145 -10.42 -10.28 11.75
CA ASN A 145 -11.17 -9.67 10.63
C ASN A 145 -10.58 -8.34 10.13
N THR A 146 -9.25 -8.20 10.19
CA THR A 146 -8.53 -7.11 9.53
C THR A 146 -8.75 -7.20 8.01
N GLY A 147 -9.17 -6.09 7.42
CA GLY A 147 -9.24 -5.88 5.98
C GLY A 147 -7.86 -5.58 5.36
N PRO A 148 -7.82 -5.09 4.12
CA PRO A 148 -6.56 -4.71 3.47
C PRO A 148 -5.80 -3.65 4.25
N ILE A 149 -4.48 -3.81 4.30
CA ILE A 149 -3.56 -2.86 4.92
C ILE A 149 -2.95 -1.98 3.84
N SER A 150 -3.00 -0.68 4.07
CA SER A 150 -2.37 0.37 3.25
C SER A 150 -1.34 1.10 4.11
N PHE A 151 -0.40 1.77 3.46
CA PHE A 151 0.77 2.34 4.13
C PHE A 151 1.02 3.77 3.65
N ALA A 152 1.21 4.69 4.60
CA ALA A 152 1.59 6.08 4.32
C ALA A 152 2.08 6.77 5.60
N ASP A 153 2.79 7.88 5.46
CA ASP A 153 3.20 8.77 6.55
C ASP A 153 2.01 9.66 6.97
N MET A 154 1.16 9.15 7.85
CA MET A 154 -0.17 9.71 8.13
C MET A 154 -0.12 10.97 8.97
N ASP A 155 0.96 11.20 9.71
CA ASP A 155 1.16 12.38 10.54
C ASP A 155 2.41 13.21 10.21
N GLY A 156 3.07 12.92 9.08
CA GLY A 156 4.15 13.75 8.54
C GLY A 156 5.36 13.77 9.47
N ASP A 157 5.71 12.62 10.05
CA ASP A 157 6.88 12.44 10.90
C ASP A 157 8.08 11.81 10.16
N GLY A 158 7.88 11.44 8.88
CA GLY A 158 8.91 10.88 8.02
C GLY A 158 9.06 9.37 8.19
N THR A 159 8.04 8.70 8.72
CA THR A 159 7.94 7.25 8.88
C THR A 159 6.67 6.73 8.22
N ILE A 160 6.63 5.45 7.84
CA ILE A 160 5.46 4.86 7.17
C ILE A 160 4.58 4.12 8.17
N ASP A 161 3.34 4.55 8.30
CA ASP A 161 2.32 4.01 9.20
C ASP A 161 1.44 2.96 8.53
N MET A 162 0.73 2.17 9.34
CA MET A 162 -0.27 1.22 8.86
C MET A 162 -1.67 1.82 8.93
N VAL A 163 -2.42 1.71 7.84
CA VAL A 163 -3.84 2.08 7.75
C VAL A 163 -4.64 0.88 7.30
N PHE A 164 -5.57 0.42 8.13
CA PHE A 164 -6.45 -0.71 7.82
C PHE A 164 -7.79 -0.57 8.54
N TYR A 165 -8.78 -1.37 8.17
CA TYR A 165 -10.02 -1.47 8.94
C TYR A 165 -10.20 -2.87 9.53
N GLU A 166 -10.97 -2.97 10.60
CA GLU A 166 -11.43 -4.22 11.17
C GLU A 166 -12.96 -4.24 11.26
N TRP A 167 -13.53 -5.42 11.51
CA TRP A 167 -14.87 -5.49 12.10
C TRP A 167 -14.96 -6.44 13.29
N ILE A 168 -15.74 -6.01 14.27
CA ILE A 168 -16.09 -6.79 15.45
C ILE A 168 -17.59 -7.05 15.49
N THR A 169 -17.99 -8.16 16.12
CA THR A 169 -19.40 -8.43 16.41
C THR A 169 -19.74 -7.93 17.80
N THR A 170 -20.75 -7.07 17.87
CA THR A 170 -21.29 -6.53 19.13
C THR A 170 -22.76 -6.95 19.28
N GLY A 171 -23.30 -6.79 20.50
CA GLY A 171 -24.69 -7.15 20.81
C GLY A 171 -24.85 -8.55 21.39
N SER A 172 -26.10 -8.89 21.73
CA SER A 172 -26.43 -10.19 22.32
C SER A 172 -26.43 -11.30 21.25
N ALA A 173 -26.53 -12.56 21.68
CA ALA A 173 -26.63 -13.71 20.79
C ALA A 173 -27.75 -13.58 19.73
N TRP A 174 -28.82 -12.83 20.04
CA TRP A 174 -30.01 -12.63 19.21
C TRP A 174 -30.01 -11.31 18.43
N SER A 175 -29.00 -10.45 18.63
CA SER A 175 -28.96 -9.09 18.07
C SER A 175 -27.54 -8.71 17.66
N LYS A 176 -26.83 -9.65 17.02
CA LYS A 176 -25.44 -9.44 16.58
C LYS A 176 -25.38 -8.37 15.49
N LYS A 177 -24.57 -7.34 15.73
CA LYS A 177 -24.28 -6.28 14.76
C LYS A 177 -22.78 -6.20 14.51
N LYS A 178 -22.39 -6.12 13.24
CA LYS A 178 -21.00 -5.79 12.86
C LYS A 178 -20.76 -4.30 13.05
N VAL A 179 -19.67 -3.97 13.74
CA VAL A 179 -19.17 -2.61 13.90
C VAL A 179 -17.80 -2.56 13.24
N TYR A 180 -17.60 -1.55 12.38
CA TYR A 180 -16.38 -1.38 11.61
C TYR A 180 -15.58 -0.21 12.17
N ASN A 181 -14.28 -0.39 12.29
CA ASN A 181 -13.38 0.66 12.70
C ASN A 181 -12.20 0.72 11.74
N LEU A 182 -11.79 1.92 11.38
CA LEU A 182 -10.53 2.23 10.74
C LEU A 182 -9.46 2.39 11.82
N HIS A 183 -8.25 1.96 11.53
CA HIS A 183 -7.09 2.00 12.40
C HIS A 183 -5.96 2.72 11.68
N ILE A 184 -5.31 3.65 12.39
CA ILE A 184 -4.00 4.19 12.04
C ILE A 184 -3.04 3.72 13.13
N VAL A 185 -2.06 2.90 12.78
CA VAL A 185 -1.02 2.42 13.70
C VAL A 185 0.30 3.04 13.27
N TYR A 186 0.77 3.97 14.10
CA TYR A 186 1.94 4.79 13.81
C TYR A 186 3.23 4.01 13.99
N ASN A 187 4.15 4.17 13.04
CA ASN A 187 5.48 3.59 13.10
C ASN A 187 6.41 4.47 13.95
N LYS A 188 6.50 4.16 15.24
CA LYS A 188 7.33 4.97 16.13
C LYS A 188 8.80 4.73 15.83
N GLN A 189 9.49 5.77 15.38
CA GLN A 189 10.93 5.78 15.19
C GLN A 189 11.57 6.98 15.90
N ILE A 190 12.90 7.03 15.91
CA ILE A 190 13.65 8.21 16.32
C ILE A 190 13.17 9.45 15.52
N PRO A 191 12.77 10.54 16.20
CA PRO A 191 12.17 11.69 15.54
C PRO A 191 13.22 12.53 14.82
N LEU A 192 12.77 13.47 13.98
CA LEU A 192 13.64 14.50 13.43
C LEU A 192 14.13 15.46 14.54
N CYS A 193 15.41 15.86 14.49
CA CYS A 193 15.94 16.84 15.42
C CYS A 193 15.25 18.19 15.26
N SER A 194 14.87 18.80 16.39
CA SER A 194 14.19 20.09 16.46
C SER A 194 14.82 20.98 17.53
N LYS A 195 14.27 22.19 17.74
CA LYS A 195 14.71 23.06 18.84
C LYS A 195 14.50 22.42 20.21
N THR A 196 13.49 21.54 20.33
CA THR A 196 13.10 20.89 21.59
C THR A 196 13.72 19.51 21.74
N ILE A 197 13.96 18.80 20.62
CA ILE A 197 14.52 17.45 20.61
C ILE A 197 15.91 17.49 19.97
N THR A 198 16.94 17.42 20.80
CA THR A 198 18.34 17.56 20.37
C THR A 198 19.19 16.30 20.55
N SER A 199 18.66 15.29 21.24
CA SER A 199 19.32 13.99 21.45
C SER A 199 18.43 12.86 20.95
N ASN A 200 19.05 11.76 20.51
CA ASN A 200 18.37 10.58 19.94
C ASN A 200 17.36 10.95 18.84
N CYS A 201 17.79 11.77 17.90
CA CYS A 201 16.99 12.26 16.79
C CYS A 201 17.78 12.22 15.49
N ARG A 202 17.09 12.17 14.34
CA ARG A 202 17.69 12.21 13.01
C ARG A 202 18.04 13.64 12.62
N SER A 203 19.24 13.82 12.08
CA SER A 203 19.64 15.09 11.47
C SER A 203 18.90 15.29 10.15
N VAL A 204 18.65 16.54 9.77
CA VAL A 204 18.13 16.88 8.43
C VAL A 204 19.06 16.45 7.30
N HIS A 205 20.34 16.22 7.60
CA HIS A 205 21.34 15.71 6.65
C HIS A 205 21.47 14.19 6.67
N ASP A 206 20.76 13.51 7.57
CA ASP A 206 20.88 12.07 7.82
C ASP A 206 19.50 11.45 8.08
N LEU A 207 18.60 11.65 7.12
CA LEU A 207 17.23 11.13 7.17
C LEU A 207 17.17 9.62 6.94
N CYS A 208 18.17 9.05 6.26
CA CYS A 208 18.29 7.63 5.93
C CYS A 208 19.15 6.90 6.94
N SER A 209 18.72 6.97 8.21
CA SER A 209 19.39 6.35 9.34
C SER A 209 18.44 5.37 10.01
N ALA A 210 18.81 4.08 9.99
CA ALA A 210 18.03 2.99 10.56
C ALA A 210 17.73 3.21 12.05
N ASP A 211 16.48 3.01 12.45
CA ASP A 211 16.09 2.84 13.84
C ASP A 211 15.83 1.37 14.12
N ASN A 212 16.74 0.70 14.82
CA ASN A 212 16.52 -0.70 15.20
C ASN A 212 15.42 -0.89 16.26
N ASN A 213 14.99 0.18 16.92
CA ASN A 213 13.96 0.16 17.96
C ASN A 213 12.58 0.56 17.45
N TYR A 214 12.41 0.77 16.14
CA TYR A 214 11.13 1.11 15.54
C TYR A 214 10.00 0.17 15.99
N ASN A 215 8.78 0.68 16.15
CA ASN A 215 7.69 -0.14 16.68
C ASN A 215 6.29 0.29 16.24
N PHE A 216 5.43 -0.70 16.03
CA PHE A 216 3.99 -0.54 15.82
C PHE A 216 3.25 -0.94 17.10
N GLU A 217 2.69 0.03 17.82
CA GLU A 217 1.94 -0.22 19.04
C GLU A 217 0.44 -0.21 18.79
N PHE A 218 -0.25 -1.30 19.11
CA PHE A 218 -1.70 -1.41 18.92
C PHE A 218 -2.51 -0.97 20.16
N GLU A 219 -1.88 -0.31 21.14
CA GLU A 219 -2.54 0.16 22.35
C GLU A 219 -3.25 1.50 22.16
N LEU A 220 -4.57 1.52 22.33
CA LEU A 220 -5.40 2.73 22.14
C LEU A 220 -5.16 3.83 23.20
N ASN A 221 -4.60 3.47 24.36
CA ASN A 221 -4.29 4.44 25.43
C ASN A 221 -2.92 5.12 25.22
N GLY A 222 -2.15 4.64 24.24
CA GLY A 222 -0.86 5.21 23.85
C GLY A 222 -1.00 6.30 22.80
N ASP A 223 0.14 6.69 22.24
CA ASP A 223 0.29 7.61 21.10
C ASP A 223 0.58 6.86 19.77
N GLY A 224 0.55 5.52 19.79
CA GLY A 224 0.85 4.71 18.61
C GLY A 224 -0.36 4.25 17.80
N HIS A 225 -1.59 4.47 18.28
CA HIS A 225 -2.77 3.87 17.66
C HIS A 225 -4.01 4.74 17.78
N ILE A 226 -4.62 5.05 16.64
CA ILE A 226 -5.90 5.76 16.53
C ILE A 226 -6.95 4.84 15.90
N LYS A 227 -8.16 4.87 16.47
CA LYS A 227 -9.30 4.07 16.01
C LYS A 227 -10.49 4.98 15.70
N ILE A 228 -10.99 4.90 14.47
CA ILE A 228 -12.04 5.77 13.94
C ILE A 228 -13.23 4.89 13.53
N PRO A 229 -14.44 5.11 14.07
CA PRO A 229 -15.63 4.41 13.62
C PRO A 229 -15.93 4.73 12.15
N ILE A 230 -16.15 3.70 11.34
CA ILE A 230 -16.48 3.85 9.92
C ILE A 230 -17.72 3.03 9.56
N LYS A 231 -18.28 3.32 8.39
CA LYS A 231 -19.29 2.44 7.78
C LYS A 231 -18.66 1.17 7.26
N GLN A 232 -19.49 0.18 6.97
CA GLN A 232 -19.06 -1.08 6.39
C GLN A 232 -18.33 -0.86 5.05
N PRO A 233 -17.04 -1.19 4.93
CA PRO A 233 -16.32 -1.11 3.66
C PRO A 233 -16.80 -2.18 2.67
N ILE A 234 -16.62 -1.92 1.39
CA ILE A 234 -16.71 -2.94 0.34
C ILE A 234 -15.36 -3.66 0.30
N GLU A 235 -15.31 -4.86 0.89
CA GLU A 235 -14.07 -5.64 0.92
C GLU A 235 -13.75 -6.25 -0.45
N PHE A 236 -14.78 -6.74 -1.16
CA PHE A 236 -14.67 -7.38 -2.47
C PHE A 236 -15.80 -6.91 -3.37
N ASP A 237 -15.51 -6.66 -4.65
CA ASP A 237 -16.53 -6.31 -5.64
C ASP A 237 -16.34 -7.08 -6.95
N SER A 238 -17.44 -7.57 -7.52
CA SER A 238 -17.48 -8.27 -8.80
C SER A 238 -17.01 -7.43 -10.00
N LEU A 239 -16.91 -6.11 -9.84
CA LEU A 239 -16.28 -5.21 -10.81
C LEU A 239 -14.84 -5.64 -11.13
N TYR A 240 -14.16 -6.29 -10.18
CA TYR A 240 -12.81 -6.81 -10.34
C TYR A 240 -12.75 -8.29 -10.77
N ASP A 241 -13.87 -8.84 -11.28
CA ASP A 241 -14.09 -10.25 -11.70
C ASP A 241 -14.24 -11.22 -10.51
N LYS A 242 -14.51 -12.51 -10.76
CA LYS A 242 -14.68 -13.58 -9.74
C LYS A 242 -13.43 -13.84 -8.88
N ALA A 243 -12.33 -13.13 -9.12
CA ALA A 243 -11.20 -13.19 -8.21
C ALA A 243 -11.58 -12.36 -6.99
N ASN A 244 -11.59 -12.96 -5.80
CA ASN A 244 -11.82 -12.26 -4.53
C ASN A 244 -10.62 -11.35 -4.24
N ILE A 245 -10.49 -10.27 -5.01
CA ILE A 245 -9.43 -9.28 -4.89
C ILE A 245 -9.91 -8.21 -3.93
N PRO A 246 -9.24 -8.02 -2.78
CA PRO A 246 -9.65 -7.01 -1.84
C PRO A 246 -9.52 -5.61 -2.42
N ILE A 247 -10.48 -4.73 -2.10
CA ILE A 247 -10.38 -3.31 -2.42
C ILE A 247 -9.61 -2.61 -1.28
N PRO A 248 -8.40 -2.09 -1.53
CA PRO A 248 -7.63 -1.41 -0.50
C PRO A 248 -8.20 -0.02 -0.19
N ILE A 249 -7.79 0.52 0.95
CA ILE A 249 -7.96 1.94 1.28
C ILE A 249 -7.07 2.74 0.32
N ARG A 250 -7.63 3.76 -0.33
CA ARG A 250 -6.85 4.59 -1.25
C ARG A 250 -6.42 5.85 -0.52
N ILE A 251 -5.12 6.09 -0.52
CA ILE A 251 -4.48 7.19 0.19
C ILE A 251 -4.05 8.26 -0.83
N GLY A 252 -4.24 9.53 -0.48
CA GLY A 252 -3.86 10.69 -1.28
C GLY A 252 -4.19 11.98 -0.54
N ASP A 253 -3.53 13.09 -0.87
CA ASP A 253 -3.73 14.38 -0.21
C ASP A 253 -4.66 15.26 -1.08
N ILE A 254 -5.96 15.29 -0.75
CA ILE A 254 -6.98 15.96 -1.58
C ILE A 254 -6.93 17.48 -1.45
N ASN A 255 -6.44 17.97 -0.32
CA ASN A 255 -6.44 19.39 0.02
C ASN A 255 -5.02 20.01 0.03
N MET A 256 -4.00 19.24 -0.39
CA MET A 256 -2.61 19.65 -0.47
C MET A 256 -2.08 20.24 0.86
N ASP A 257 -2.55 19.73 2.00
CA ASP A 257 -2.10 20.18 3.32
C ASP A 257 -0.81 19.49 3.80
N GLY A 258 -0.30 18.55 3.00
CA GLY A 258 0.90 17.76 3.24
C GLY A 258 0.66 16.53 4.09
N TYR A 259 -0.59 16.21 4.45
CA TYR A 259 -0.97 15.03 5.21
C TYR A 259 -1.87 14.12 4.37
N PRO A 260 -1.64 12.80 4.36
CA PRO A 260 -2.46 11.91 3.56
C PRO A 260 -3.90 11.81 4.05
N ASP A 261 -4.85 12.02 3.14
CA ASP A 261 -6.27 11.71 3.30
C ASP A 261 -6.57 10.32 2.75
N ILE A 262 -7.83 9.87 2.90
CA ILE A 262 -8.27 8.60 2.32
C ILE A 262 -9.58 8.74 1.54
N VAL A 263 -9.74 7.88 0.54
CA VAL A 263 -11.03 7.57 -0.06
C VAL A 263 -11.36 6.09 0.16
N LEU A 264 -12.55 5.85 0.70
CA LEU A 264 -13.07 4.55 1.09
C LEU A 264 -14.34 4.23 0.29
N SER A 265 -14.45 2.98 -0.14
CA SER A 265 -15.66 2.43 -0.75
C SER A 265 -16.48 1.72 0.32
N VAL A 266 -17.72 2.13 0.54
CA VAL A 266 -18.62 1.63 1.60
C VAL A 266 -19.85 0.96 1.01
N SER A 267 -20.34 -0.06 1.71
CA SER A 267 -21.48 -0.89 1.31
C SER A 267 -22.82 -0.18 1.53
N GLU A 268 -22.96 1.04 1.00
CA GLU A 268 -24.21 1.81 0.96
C GLU A 268 -24.64 2.07 -0.48
N ASN A 269 -25.92 1.83 -0.78
CA ASN A 269 -26.43 1.95 -2.15
C ASN A 269 -26.47 3.40 -2.67
N SER A 270 -26.62 4.40 -1.79
CA SER A 270 -26.82 5.81 -2.18
C SER A 270 -25.57 6.67 -2.01
N LYS A 271 -24.64 6.28 -1.14
CA LYS A 271 -23.39 7.00 -0.88
C LYS A 271 -22.21 6.03 -0.77
N PRO A 272 -21.89 5.30 -1.85
CA PRO A 272 -20.87 4.26 -1.81
C PRO A 272 -19.43 4.77 -1.61
N ILE A 273 -19.14 6.07 -1.77
CA ILE A 273 -17.77 6.60 -1.67
C ILE A 273 -17.67 7.67 -0.59
N GLU A 274 -16.74 7.51 0.35
CA GLU A 274 -16.47 8.47 1.44
C GLU A 274 -15.02 8.92 1.40
N ILE A 275 -14.81 10.24 1.46
CA ILE A 275 -13.50 10.86 1.71
C ILE A 275 -13.41 11.12 3.22
N TYR A 276 -12.26 10.80 3.79
CA TYR A 276 -11.91 11.26 5.12
C TYR A 276 -10.62 12.08 5.06
N GLU A 277 -10.68 13.29 5.60
CA GLU A 277 -9.56 14.23 5.62
C GLU A 277 -8.77 14.11 6.91
N SER A 278 -7.45 14.22 6.78
CA SER A 278 -6.50 14.19 7.88
C SER A 278 -6.61 15.48 8.67
N VAL A 279 -6.75 15.38 10.00
CA VAL A 279 -6.78 16.52 10.91
C VAL A 279 -5.94 16.25 12.16
N PRO A 280 -5.39 17.28 12.82
CA PRO A 280 -4.75 17.11 14.11
C PRO A 280 -5.69 16.42 15.10
N CYS A 281 -5.22 15.35 15.76
CA CYS A 281 -6.09 14.67 16.69
C CYS A 281 -6.23 15.45 17.99
N THR A 282 -7.44 15.39 18.56
CA THR A 282 -7.77 16.01 19.85
C THR A 282 -8.51 15.02 20.72
N GLU A 283 -8.56 15.29 22.03
CA GLU A 283 -9.36 14.47 22.96
C GLU A 283 -10.86 14.45 22.58
N LYS A 284 -11.37 15.55 21.97
CA LYS A 284 -12.74 15.62 21.45
C LYS A 284 -13.00 14.63 20.31
N LEU A 285 -11.96 14.27 19.56
CA LEU A 285 -11.99 13.28 18.49
C LEU A 285 -11.65 11.86 19.00
N GLY A 286 -11.56 11.67 20.33
CA GLY A 286 -11.35 10.37 20.95
C GLY A 286 -9.88 9.94 21.09
N CYS A 287 -8.92 10.84 20.86
CA CYS A 287 -7.51 10.54 21.05
C CYS A 287 -7.07 10.62 22.52
N SER A 288 -6.07 9.81 22.87
CA SER A 288 -5.43 9.87 24.19
C SER A 288 -4.62 11.16 24.35
N GLU A 289 -4.43 11.61 25.60
CA GLU A 289 -3.57 12.76 25.90
C GLU A 289 -2.15 12.58 25.35
N LYS A 290 -1.65 11.33 25.33
CA LYS A 290 -0.34 10.98 24.77
C LYS A 290 -0.31 11.20 23.25
N ALA A 291 -1.33 10.74 22.53
CA ALA A 291 -1.44 10.92 21.09
C ALA A 291 -1.50 12.41 20.71
N VAL A 292 -2.25 13.21 21.47
CA VAL A 292 -2.32 14.67 21.28
C VAL A 292 -0.95 15.32 21.51
N LYS A 293 -0.24 14.96 22.58
CA LYS A 293 1.12 15.47 22.87
C LYS A 293 2.15 15.07 21.81
N ALA A 294 1.98 13.92 21.18
CA ALA A 294 2.81 13.45 20.08
C ALA A 294 2.44 14.06 18.72
N ASN A 295 1.44 14.98 18.67
CA ASN A 295 0.93 15.59 17.44
C ASN A 295 0.37 14.59 16.41
N ARG A 296 -0.13 13.43 16.87
CA ARG A 296 -0.74 12.44 15.99
C ARG A 296 -1.99 13.01 15.31
N ARG A 297 -2.28 12.50 14.11
CA ARG A 297 -3.46 12.87 13.33
C ARG A 297 -4.56 11.82 13.41
N THR A 298 -5.73 12.19 12.92
CA THR A 298 -6.89 11.32 12.76
C THR A 298 -7.60 11.70 11.47
N LEU A 299 -8.57 10.89 11.05
CA LEU A 299 -9.33 11.10 9.83
C LEU A 299 -10.78 11.43 10.16
N VAL A 300 -11.32 12.48 9.55
CA VAL A 300 -12.70 12.96 9.74
C VAL A 300 -13.43 12.95 8.41
N TYR A 301 -14.69 12.51 8.42
CA TYR A 301 -15.53 12.51 7.22
C TYR A 301 -15.57 13.90 6.57
N SER A 302 -15.29 13.94 5.27
CA SER A 302 -15.33 15.17 4.48
C SER A 302 -16.64 15.30 3.71
N GLU A 303 -17.19 16.51 3.72
CA GLU A 303 -18.36 16.90 2.94
C GLU A 303 -18.09 16.83 1.42
N HIS A 304 -16.82 16.82 0.99
CA HIS A 304 -16.41 16.59 -0.40
C HIS A 304 -16.92 15.24 -0.95
N SER A 305 -17.17 14.26 -0.07
CA SER A 305 -17.81 12.99 -0.40
C SER A 305 -19.14 13.16 -1.15
N LYS A 306 -19.89 14.23 -0.90
CA LYS A 306 -21.19 14.48 -1.55
C LYS A 306 -21.09 14.59 -3.06
N VAL A 307 -19.98 15.10 -3.59
CA VAL A 307 -19.78 15.27 -5.04
C VAL A 307 -19.59 13.92 -5.73
N LEU A 308 -18.90 12.98 -5.07
CA LEU A 308 -18.59 11.65 -5.62
C LEU A 308 -19.83 10.76 -5.78
N ASN A 309 -20.85 11.00 -4.96
CA ASN A 309 -22.07 10.20 -4.91
C ASN A 309 -23.23 10.80 -5.72
N ARG A 310 -22.98 11.80 -6.58
CA ARG A 310 -23.99 12.35 -7.49
C ARG A 310 -24.38 11.37 -8.62
N ARG A 311 -23.48 10.42 -8.92
CA ARG A 311 -23.73 9.36 -9.90
C ARG A 311 -24.13 8.08 -9.16
N GLN A 312 -25.06 7.35 -9.76
CA GLN A 312 -25.45 6.03 -9.27
C GLN A 312 -24.48 4.95 -9.75
N ASN A 313 -24.50 3.79 -9.11
CA ASN A 313 -23.73 2.60 -9.47
C ASN A 313 -22.21 2.80 -9.47
N ILE A 314 -21.70 3.73 -8.66
CA ILE A 314 -20.28 3.80 -8.33
C ILE A 314 -19.98 2.68 -7.31
N ARG A 315 -18.86 1.99 -7.50
CA ARG A 315 -18.45 0.83 -6.69
C ARG A 315 -17.14 1.06 -5.97
N SER A 316 -16.24 1.83 -6.56
CA SER A 316 -14.97 2.18 -5.94
C SER A 316 -14.41 3.49 -6.48
N ALA A 317 -13.38 4.00 -5.80
CA ALA A 317 -12.67 5.21 -6.20
C ALA A 317 -11.16 5.02 -6.00
N ALA A 318 -10.36 5.86 -6.67
CA ALA A 318 -8.92 5.99 -6.44
C ALA A 318 -8.47 7.42 -6.73
N PHE A 319 -7.45 7.87 -6.00
CA PHE A 319 -6.75 9.12 -6.31
C PHE A 319 -5.82 8.96 -7.51
N MET A 320 -5.75 9.99 -8.34
CA MET A 320 -4.81 10.09 -9.46
C MET A 320 -4.68 11.57 -9.85
N ASP A 321 -3.47 12.09 -9.99
CA ASP A 321 -3.23 13.39 -10.63
C ASP A 321 -3.29 13.20 -12.15
N ILE A 322 -4.42 13.54 -12.78
CA ILE A 322 -4.67 13.23 -14.20
C ILE A 322 -4.06 14.31 -15.09
N GLU A 323 -4.05 15.55 -14.62
CA GLU A 323 -3.51 16.70 -15.34
C GLU A 323 -2.00 16.91 -15.07
N GLU A 324 -1.40 16.10 -14.20
CA GLU A 324 0.00 16.20 -13.78
C GLU A 324 0.34 17.59 -13.23
N ASN A 325 -0.63 18.19 -12.53
CA ASN A 325 -0.59 19.56 -12.04
C ASN A 325 -0.31 19.66 -10.52
N GLY A 326 -0.11 18.51 -9.87
CA GLY A 326 0.18 18.39 -8.43
C GLY A 326 -1.05 18.23 -7.54
N THR A 327 -2.26 18.41 -8.08
CA THR A 327 -3.51 18.21 -7.35
C THR A 327 -4.04 16.80 -7.65
N VAL A 328 -4.35 16.02 -6.62
CA VAL A 328 -4.95 14.70 -6.85
C VAL A 328 -6.41 14.83 -7.27
N ASP A 329 -6.74 14.26 -8.43
CA ASP A 329 -8.11 14.03 -8.89
C ASP A 329 -8.62 12.68 -8.39
N ILE A 330 -9.88 12.38 -8.71
CA ILE A 330 -10.53 11.12 -8.31
C ILE A 330 -11.06 10.39 -9.53
N LEU A 331 -10.58 9.16 -9.71
CA LEU A 331 -11.18 8.19 -10.61
C LEU A 331 -12.28 7.44 -9.87
N LEU A 332 -13.48 7.40 -10.43
CA LEU A 332 -14.61 6.61 -9.95
C LEU A 332 -14.84 5.42 -10.87
N PHE A 333 -14.85 4.22 -10.30
CA PHE A 333 -15.15 3.00 -11.02
C PHE A 333 -16.57 2.57 -10.72
N GLY A 334 -17.34 2.31 -11.77
CA GLY A 334 -18.74 1.92 -11.63
C GLY A 334 -19.26 1.21 -12.87
N GLU A 335 -20.57 1.11 -12.93
CA GLU A 335 -21.27 0.45 -14.04
C GLU A 335 -22.35 1.37 -14.62
N GLN A 336 -22.47 1.35 -15.94
CA GLN A 336 -23.59 1.94 -16.65
C GLN A 336 -24.15 0.89 -17.61
N ASP A 337 -25.41 0.53 -17.40
CA ASP A 337 -26.07 -0.61 -18.05
C ASP A 337 -25.31 -1.91 -17.78
N THR A 338 -24.75 -2.53 -18.82
CA THR A 338 -23.91 -3.75 -18.74
C THR A 338 -22.42 -3.46 -18.85
N TYR A 339 -22.00 -2.19 -18.94
CA TYR A 339 -20.62 -1.80 -19.18
C TYR A 339 -19.96 -1.25 -17.92
N LYS A 340 -18.74 -1.73 -17.64
CA LYS A 340 -17.84 -1.13 -16.67
C LYS A 340 -17.38 0.23 -17.19
N ARG A 341 -17.50 1.27 -16.36
CA ARG A 341 -17.09 2.64 -16.71
C ARG A 341 -16.17 3.22 -15.66
N ILE A 342 -15.29 4.08 -16.14
CA ILE A 342 -14.43 4.93 -15.32
C ILE A 342 -14.90 6.36 -15.54
N TYR A 343 -15.16 7.07 -14.46
CA TYR A 343 -15.48 8.50 -14.48
C TYR A 343 -14.34 9.25 -13.80
N THR A 344 -14.12 10.47 -14.24
CA THR A 344 -13.14 11.37 -13.64
C THR A 344 -13.86 12.49 -12.91
N VAL A 345 -13.42 12.79 -11.70
CA VAL A 345 -13.79 13.98 -10.94
C VAL A 345 -12.53 14.82 -10.79
N LEU A 346 -12.47 15.93 -11.51
CA LEU A 346 -11.37 16.88 -11.41
C LEU A 346 -11.47 17.65 -10.09
N ASN A 347 -10.37 17.68 -9.36
CA ASN A 347 -10.26 18.38 -8.10
C ASN A 347 -9.92 19.85 -8.37
N ASN A 348 -10.84 20.74 -8.00
CA ASN A 348 -10.70 22.18 -8.16
C ASN A 348 -10.62 22.92 -6.82
N LEU A 349 -10.24 22.23 -5.74
CA LEU A 349 -9.97 22.86 -4.46
C LEU A 349 -8.74 23.77 -4.62
N HIS A 350 -8.98 25.08 -4.48
CA HIS A 350 -7.93 26.07 -4.60
C HIS A 350 -7.13 26.14 -3.30
N ASN A 351 -5.90 25.63 -3.31
CA ASN A 351 -4.97 25.79 -2.21
C ASN A 351 -3.73 26.55 -2.67
N ASP A 352 -3.26 27.49 -1.85
CA ASP A 352 -1.99 28.19 -2.06
C ASP A 352 -0.86 27.30 -1.54
N ALA A 353 -0.56 26.24 -2.30
CA ALA A 353 0.40 25.21 -1.95
C ALA A 353 1.40 24.98 -3.09
N PHE A 354 2.66 24.72 -2.71
CA PHE A 354 3.66 24.19 -3.62
C PHE A 354 3.67 22.67 -3.49
N PHE A 355 3.59 21.96 -4.62
CA PHE A 355 3.78 20.51 -4.63
C PHE A 355 5.21 20.16 -5.08
N MET A 356 5.69 19.02 -4.61
CA MET A 356 6.95 18.44 -5.05
C MET A 356 6.67 17.12 -5.75
N LYS A 357 7.15 16.98 -7.00
CA LYS A 357 7.09 15.72 -7.75
C LYS A 357 8.46 15.05 -7.74
N THR A 358 8.52 13.84 -7.20
CA THR A 358 9.71 13.00 -7.24
C THR A 358 9.58 11.96 -8.36
N ILE A 359 10.65 11.76 -9.12
CA ILE A 359 10.68 10.75 -10.20
C ILE A 359 11.93 9.91 -9.99
N THR A 360 11.77 8.59 -9.88
CA THR A 360 12.90 7.66 -9.75
C THR A 360 13.51 7.33 -11.10
N LEU A 361 14.80 7.04 -11.08
CA LEU A 361 15.44 6.27 -12.14
C LEU A 361 14.79 4.89 -12.27
N ASN A 362 14.70 4.41 -13.51
CA ASN A 362 14.14 3.10 -13.86
C ASN A 362 15.14 1.95 -13.72
N GLY A 363 16.41 2.25 -13.42
CA GLY A 363 17.48 1.25 -13.30
C GLY A 363 17.99 0.68 -14.63
N ALA A 364 17.39 1.05 -15.77
CA ALA A 364 17.78 0.51 -17.08
C ALA A 364 19.12 1.06 -17.57
N CYS A 365 19.42 2.33 -17.26
CA CYS A 365 20.69 2.95 -17.60
C CYS A 365 20.96 4.19 -16.71
N SER A 366 22.22 4.66 -16.67
CA SER A 366 22.65 5.80 -15.85
C SER A 366 22.47 7.18 -16.50
N SER A 367 22.08 7.24 -17.77
CA SER A 367 21.94 8.49 -18.54
C SER A 367 20.83 8.34 -19.60
N VAL A 368 20.92 8.94 -20.78
CA VAL A 368 19.90 8.68 -21.81
C VAL A 368 20.01 7.24 -22.30
N CYS A 369 18.98 6.45 -22.11
CA CYS A 369 18.98 5.05 -22.53
C CYS A 369 18.87 4.99 -24.05
N SER A 370 19.56 4.02 -24.66
CA SER A 370 19.55 3.80 -26.10
C SER A 370 19.36 2.31 -26.35
N SER A 371 18.24 1.93 -26.96
CA SER A 371 18.01 0.59 -27.50
C SER A 371 17.92 0.69 -29.01
N LYS A 372 18.75 -0.07 -29.73
CA LYS A 372 18.93 -0.27 -31.18
C LYS A 372 18.47 0.81 -32.19
N GLU A 373 17.36 1.52 -32.02
CA GLU A 373 16.91 2.67 -32.83
C GLU A 373 16.21 3.82 -32.04
N GLU A 374 15.95 3.69 -30.73
CA GLU A 374 15.25 4.70 -29.92
C GLU A 374 16.01 5.14 -28.66
N LYS A 375 15.91 6.44 -28.36
CA LYS A 375 16.37 7.03 -27.10
C LYS A 375 15.20 7.21 -26.16
N TYR A 376 15.35 6.77 -24.90
CA TYR A 376 14.32 6.93 -23.89
C TYR A 376 14.91 7.43 -22.56
N SER A 377 14.05 7.99 -21.70
CA SER A 377 14.45 8.56 -20.42
C SER A 377 14.86 7.47 -19.43
N PRO A 378 15.93 7.66 -18.64
CA PRO A 378 16.31 6.73 -17.56
C PRO A 378 15.39 6.79 -16.34
N PHE A 379 14.25 7.46 -16.44
CA PHE A 379 13.32 7.73 -15.35
C PHE A 379 11.89 7.73 -15.87
N GLY A 380 10.92 7.77 -14.95
CA GLY A 380 9.50 7.86 -15.30
C GLY A 380 8.82 6.51 -15.43
N VAL A 381 9.38 5.47 -14.82
CA VAL A 381 8.64 4.24 -14.50
C VAL A 381 8.40 4.20 -12.99
N ASN A 382 7.28 3.63 -12.57
CA ASN A 382 6.99 3.39 -11.16
C ASN A 382 7.91 2.27 -10.64
N TYR A 383 8.99 2.65 -9.97
CA TYR A 383 9.93 1.71 -9.38
C TYR A 383 9.41 1.20 -8.02
N ILE A 384 9.32 -0.13 -7.86
CA ILE A 384 8.83 -0.74 -6.62
C ILE A 384 9.79 -0.52 -5.45
N GLY A 385 9.27 -0.11 -4.30
CA GLY A 385 10.09 0.11 -3.11
C GLY A 385 11.02 1.32 -3.21
N SER A 386 10.78 2.23 -4.16
CA SER A 386 11.37 3.56 -4.10
C SER A 386 10.83 4.31 -2.89
N THR A 387 11.73 4.75 -2.03
CA THR A 387 11.44 5.57 -0.86
C THR A 387 12.11 6.94 -1.02
N PHE A 388 11.37 8.00 -0.71
CA PHE A 388 11.88 9.36 -0.65
C PHE A 388 11.65 9.91 0.74
N LYS A 389 12.71 10.41 1.36
CA LYS A 389 12.62 11.22 2.57
C LYS A 389 13.11 12.61 2.28
N PHE A 390 12.32 13.59 2.68
CA PHE A 390 12.66 14.99 2.52
C PHE A 390 12.19 15.75 3.74
N THR A 391 12.80 16.91 3.96
CA THR A 391 12.36 17.82 5.02
C THR A 391 11.66 19.01 4.39
N VAL A 392 10.54 19.40 5.00
CA VAL A 392 9.83 20.62 4.67
C VAL A 392 10.00 21.57 5.84
N ILE A 393 10.26 22.84 5.53
CA ILE A 393 10.24 23.92 6.50
C ILE A 393 9.01 24.74 6.17
N ASP A 394 8.06 24.80 7.10
CA ASP A 394 6.86 25.59 6.92
C ASP A 394 7.13 27.09 7.07
N LEU A 395 6.09 27.91 6.81
CA LEU A 395 6.17 29.37 6.86
C LEU A 395 6.51 29.92 8.25
N VAL A 396 6.34 29.13 9.32
CA VAL A 396 6.70 29.51 10.69
C VAL A 396 8.06 28.97 11.12
N GLY A 397 8.79 28.31 10.21
CA GLY A 397 10.13 27.77 10.42
C GLY A 397 10.16 26.44 11.17
N GLN A 398 9.01 25.75 11.30
CA GLN A 398 8.96 24.41 11.86
C GLN A 398 9.41 23.41 10.79
N LYS A 399 10.34 22.54 11.17
CA LYS A 399 10.85 21.47 10.31
C LYS A 399 10.02 20.22 10.52
N ARG A 400 9.63 19.58 9.43
CA ARG A 400 8.99 18.25 9.42
C ARG A 400 9.72 17.37 8.40
N ALA A 401 9.78 16.08 8.65
CA ALA A 401 10.23 15.11 7.67
C ALA A 401 8.97 14.46 7.09
N ASN A 402 8.95 14.26 5.78
CA ASN A 402 7.89 13.52 5.12
C ASN A 402 8.51 12.34 4.39
N GLN A 403 7.80 11.21 4.38
CA GLN A 403 8.17 10.04 3.60
C GLN A 403 7.12 9.72 2.54
N GLY A 404 7.58 9.64 1.30
CA GLY A 404 6.80 9.09 0.18
C GLY A 404 7.35 7.73 -0.23
N SER A 405 6.46 6.79 -0.56
CA SER A 405 6.85 5.51 -1.16
C SER A 405 5.92 5.16 -2.32
N TYR A 406 6.49 4.58 -3.37
CA TYR A 406 5.70 4.06 -4.49
C TYR A 406 5.11 2.69 -4.11
N LEU A 407 3.84 2.67 -3.67
CA LEU A 407 3.07 1.44 -3.50
C LEU A 407 2.34 1.04 -4.79
N TYR A 408 2.54 -0.20 -5.24
CA TYR A 408 1.82 -0.78 -6.37
C TYR A 408 0.51 -1.42 -5.90
N ILE A 409 -0.64 -0.83 -6.23
CA ILE A 409 -1.90 -1.59 -6.35
C ILE A 409 -2.69 -1.10 -7.56
N PHE A 410 -2.30 -1.58 -8.74
CA PHE A 410 -3.16 -1.59 -9.93
C PHE A 410 -3.52 -3.04 -10.27
N ILE A 411 -4.77 -3.41 -10.00
CA ILE A 411 -5.32 -4.71 -10.39
C ILE A 411 -6.50 -4.46 -11.32
N ILE A 412 -6.32 -4.79 -12.60
CA ILE A 412 -7.40 -4.79 -13.58
C ILE A 412 -7.49 -6.21 -14.14
N LYS A 413 -8.57 -6.92 -13.76
CA LYS A 413 -8.93 -8.29 -14.17
C LYS A 413 -8.02 -9.38 -13.57
N LYS A 414 -8.38 -10.66 -13.78
CA LYS A 414 -7.54 -11.87 -13.60
C LYS A 414 -6.23 -11.86 -14.42
N ILE A 415 -5.65 -10.69 -14.61
CA ILE A 415 -4.46 -10.36 -15.38
C ILE A 415 -3.73 -9.37 -14.47
N PHE A 416 -2.68 -9.84 -13.81
CA PHE A 416 -1.79 -8.97 -13.07
C PHE A 416 -0.99 -8.16 -14.10
N PHE A 417 -1.29 -6.87 -14.25
CA PHE A 417 -0.54 -6.00 -15.15
C PHE A 417 0.69 -5.49 -14.41
N LEU A 418 1.85 -6.04 -14.75
CA LEU A 418 3.11 -5.36 -14.48
C LEU A 418 3.52 -4.60 -15.72
N PHE A 419 3.74 -3.30 -15.57
CA PHE A 419 4.29 -2.45 -16.60
C PHE A 419 5.80 -2.51 -16.51
N PHE A 420 6.43 -3.18 -17.48
CA PHE A 420 7.87 -3.15 -17.66
C PHE A 420 8.19 -2.38 -18.94
N HIS A 421 9.24 -1.58 -18.92
CA HIS A 421 9.78 -1.00 -20.13
C HIS A 421 10.62 -2.06 -20.85
N ASN A 422 10.32 -2.33 -22.12
CA ASN A 422 11.11 -3.27 -22.92
C ASN A 422 12.33 -2.57 -23.51
N ASN A 423 13.49 -3.22 -23.46
CA ASN A 423 14.64 -2.92 -24.30
C ASN A 423 14.58 -3.80 -25.55
N ASN A 424 13.86 -3.35 -26.57
CA ASN A 424 14.15 -3.75 -27.95
C ASN A 424 14.11 -2.51 -28.84
#